data_AF-A0A953ZX71-F1
#
_entry.id   AF-A0A953ZX71-F1
#
_cell.length_a   1.000
_cell.length_b   1.000
_cell.length_c   1.000
_cell.angle_alpha   90.00
_cell.angle_beta   90.00
_cell.angle_gamma   90.00
#
_symmetry.space_group_name_H-M   'P 1'
#
loop_
_entity.id
_entity.type
_entity.pdbx_description
1 polymer ?
#
loop_
_entity_poly.entity_id
_entity_poly.type
_entity_poly.pdbx_seq_one_letter_code
_entity_poly.pdbx_strand_id
1 'polypeptide(L)'
;MAGDSAPAPGTAALRAKITRLDTGYYRIPAFNAVSRVPVDVTITDASGEVLDQVAFVRGVRFDVFNPSTGGRLRSAANQVGADIAAYLAARVKN
;
A
#
# COMPACT_ATOMS: atom_id res chain seq x y z
N MET A 1 24.89 -8.69 3.32
CA MET A 1 23.73 -8.78 2.42
C MET A 1 22.82 -9.85 3.00
N ALA A 2 21.65 -9.48 3.51
CA ALA A 2 20.71 -10.46 4.06
C ALA A 2 20.19 -11.33 2.91
N GLY A 3 20.49 -12.62 2.95
CA GLY A 3 19.93 -13.60 2.04
C GLY A 3 18.46 -13.79 2.38
N ASP A 4 17.57 -13.31 1.51
CA ASP A 4 16.19 -13.78 1.49
C ASP A 4 16.25 -15.25 1.10
N SER A 5 15.95 -16.13 2.06
CA SER A 5 15.72 -17.54 1.77
C SER A 5 14.54 -17.63 0.79
N ALA A 6 14.75 -18.32 -0.32
CA ALA A 6 13.72 -18.61 -1.30
C ALA A 6 12.50 -19.23 -0.59
N PRO A 7 11.27 -18.78 -0.87
CA PRO A 7 10.06 -19.39 -0.32
C PRO A 7 10.06 -20.91 -0.57
N ALA A 8 9.52 -21.69 0.36
CA ALA A 8 9.33 -23.13 0.13
C ALA A 8 8.47 -23.37 -1.14
N PRO A 9 8.65 -24.49 -1.86
CA PRO A 9 7.84 -24.81 -3.04
C PRO A 9 6.34 -24.73 -2.70
N GLY A 10 5.57 -23.96 -3.49
CA GLY A 10 4.15 -23.69 -3.23
C GLY A 10 3.85 -22.50 -2.32
N THR A 11 4.88 -21.80 -1.81
CA THR A 11 4.73 -20.51 -1.11
C THR A 11 5.19 -19.35 -1.99
N ALA A 12 4.47 -18.23 -1.91
CA ALA A 12 4.81 -16.99 -2.60
C ALA A 12 5.35 -15.96 -1.59
N ALA A 13 6.33 -15.17 -2.00
CA ALA A 13 6.79 -14.01 -1.24
C ALA A 13 6.02 -12.76 -1.64
N LEU A 14 5.58 -12.00 -0.64
CA LEU A 14 4.93 -10.70 -0.80
C LEU A 14 5.91 -9.60 -0.39
N ARG A 15 6.21 -8.68 -1.31
CA ARG A 15 6.97 -7.46 -1.01
C ARG A 15 6.09 -6.25 -1.23
N ALA A 16 5.80 -5.51 -0.16
CA ALA A 16 5.10 -4.23 -0.23
C ALA A 16 6.08 -3.08 0.01
N LYS A 17 6.05 -2.07 -0.86
CA LYS A 17 6.90 -0.89 -0.78
C LYS A 17 6.04 0.37 -0.86
N ILE A 18 6.10 1.19 0.19
CA ILE A 18 5.57 2.56 0.14
C ILE A 18 6.48 3.38 -0.78
N THR A 19 5.94 3.90 -1.88
CA THR A 19 6.76 4.64 -2.87
C THR A 19 7.01 6.07 -2.44
N ARG A 20 5.99 6.76 -1.95
CA ARG A 20 6.09 8.13 -1.45
C ARG A 20 4.89 8.50 -0.60
N LEU A 21 5.09 8.96 0.63
CA LEU A 21 4.01 9.57 1.41
C LEU A 21 3.73 10.98 0.89
N ASP A 22 2.50 11.24 0.45
CA ASP A 22 2.02 12.59 0.14
C ASP A 22 1.17 13.09 1.31
N THR A 23 1.65 14.11 2.01
CA THR A 23 0.94 14.68 3.16
C THR A 23 -0.24 15.55 2.75
N GLY A 24 -0.28 16.03 1.51
CA GLY A 24 -1.27 17.00 1.04
C GLY A 24 -1.09 18.41 1.63
N TYR A 25 -0.16 18.59 2.57
CA TYR A 25 0.01 19.82 3.36
C TYR A 25 0.44 21.04 2.52
N TYR A 26 1.15 20.83 1.42
CA TYR A 26 1.68 21.91 0.58
C TYR A 26 0.68 22.47 -0.45
N ARG A 27 -0.56 21.96 -0.49
CA ARG A 27 -1.59 22.48 -1.43
C ARG A 27 -2.44 23.53 -0.71
N ILE A 28 -2.17 24.80 -0.98
CA ILE A 28 -3.01 25.92 -0.54
C ILE A 28 -4.17 26.05 -1.54
N PRO A 29 -5.43 26.14 -1.08
CA PRO A 29 -5.85 26.18 0.32
C PRO A 29 -5.93 24.78 0.96
N ALA A 30 -5.54 24.68 2.24
CA ALA A 30 -5.42 23.42 2.99
C ALA A 30 -6.71 22.59 3.08
N PHE A 31 -7.87 23.21 2.84
CA PHE A 31 -9.18 22.56 2.79
C PHE A 31 -9.30 21.54 1.65
N ASN A 32 -8.45 21.66 0.62
CA ASN A 32 -8.36 20.71 -0.50
C ASN A 32 -7.17 19.73 -0.36
N ALA A 33 -6.50 19.71 0.81
CA ALA A 33 -5.39 18.80 1.05
C ALA A 33 -5.86 17.34 1.02
N VAL A 34 -5.16 16.51 0.26
CA VAL A 34 -5.38 15.06 0.22
C VAL A 34 -4.09 14.38 0.63
N SER A 35 -4.13 13.65 1.73
CA SER A 35 -3.00 12.84 2.16
C SER A 35 -3.10 11.47 1.48
N ARG A 36 -2.06 11.06 0.75
CA ARG A 36 -2.06 9.84 -0.06
C ARG A 36 -0.97 8.87 0.36
N VAL A 37 -1.30 7.58 0.29
CA VAL A 37 -0.42 6.45 0.55
C VAL A 37 -0.40 5.55 -0.69
N PRO A 38 0.56 5.76 -1.60
CA PRO A 38 0.86 4.85 -2.69
C PRO A 38 1.77 3.70 -2.21
N VAL A 39 1.40 2.46 -2.57
CA VAL A 39 2.10 1.23 -2.21
C VAL A 39 2.20 0.35 -3.45
N ASP A 40 3.42 -0.02 -3.81
CA ASP A 40 3.67 -1.03 -4.82
C ASP A 40 3.79 -2.39 -4.14
N VAL A 41 3.07 -3.38 -4.64
CA VAL A 41 3.09 -4.76 -4.17
C VAL A 41 3.64 -5.64 -5.27
N THR A 42 4.69 -6.39 -4.96
CA THR A 42 5.27 -7.40 -5.84
C THR A 42 5.09 -8.77 -5.20
N ILE A 43 4.57 -9.71 -5.96
CA ILE A 43 4.42 -11.11 -5.56
C ILE A 43 5.42 -11.92 -6.38
N THR A 44 6.28 -12.67 -5.70
CA THR A 44 7.23 -13.59 -6.36
C THR A 44 6.96 -15.02 -5.94
N ASP A 45 7.28 -15.97 -6.81
CA ASP A 45 7.25 -17.39 -6.48
C ASP A 45 8.47 -17.82 -5.63
N ALA A 46 8.57 -19.12 -5.38
CA ALA A 46 9.71 -19.74 -4.72
C ALA A 46 11.03 -19.61 -5.51
N SER A 47 10.97 -19.48 -6.84
CA SER A 47 12.15 -19.33 -7.70
C SER A 47 12.64 -17.89 -7.83
N GLY A 48 11.86 -16.92 -7.34
CA GLY A 48 12.12 -15.49 -7.46
C GLY A 48 11.51 -14.86 -8.73
N GLU A 49 10.75 -15.62 -9.51
CA GLU A 49 9.97 -15.13 -10.64
C GLU A 49 8.84 -14.23 -10.15
N VAL A 50 8.64 -13.09 -10.82
CA VAL A 50 7.53 -12.18 -10.51
C VAL A 50 6.23 -12.77 -11.03
N LEU A 51 5.38 -13.20 -10.11
CA LEU A 51 4.03 -13.67 -10.41
C LEU A 51 3.06 -12.52 -10.63
N ASP A 52 3.33 -11.37 -9.99
CA ASP A 52 2.42 -10.23 -10.02
C ASP A 52 3.08 -8.94 -9.55
N GLN A 53 2.60 -7.81 -10.06
CA GLN A 53 2.98 -6.48 -9.60
C GLN A 53 1.81 -5.52 -9.72
N VAL A 54 1.34 -5.01 -8.58
CA VAL A 54 0.16 -4.14 -8.51
C VAL A 54 0.45 -2.91 -7.65
N ALA A 55 0.01 -1.75 -8.13
CA ALA A 55 0.11 -0.50 -7.40
C ALA A 55 -1.25 -0.14 -6.76
N PHE A 56 -1.22 0.15 -5.46
CA PHE A 56 -2.37 0.61 -4.68
C PHE A 56 -2.16 2.07 -4.28
N VAL A 57 -3.21 2.88 -4.36
CA VAL A 57 -3.17 4.26 -3.87
C VAL A 57 -4.48 4.60 -3.18
N ARG A 58 -4.41 5.00 -1.91
CA ARG A 58 -5.54 5.64 -1.22
C ARG A 58 -5.20 7.04 -0.79
N GLY A 59 -6.22 7.89 -0.84
CA GLY A 59 -6.15 9.28 -0.45
C GLY A 59 -7.28 9.61 0.52
N VAL A 60 -6.94 10.23 1.64
CA VAL A 60 -7.91 10.76 2.59
C VAL A 60 -7.85 12.27 2.51
N ARG A 61 -9.01 12.88 2.24
CA ARG A 61 -9.16 14.33 2.17
C ARG A 61 -9.16 14.94 3.56
N PHE A 62 -8.78 16.20 3.64
CA PHE A 62 -9.07 17.03 4.81
C PHE A 62 -10.59 17.07 5.06
N ASP A 63 -10.98 16.88 6.30
CA ASP A 63 -12.31 17.20 6.81
C ASP A 63 -12.21 17.69 8.27
N VAL A 64 -13.32 18.21 8.81
CA VAL A 64 -13.36 18.79 10.16
C VAL A 64 -13.15 17.75 11.27
N PHE A 65 -13.42 16.47 11.00
CA PHE A 65 -13.26 15.34 11.92
C PHE A 65 -11.89 14.68 11.82
N ASN A 66 -11.15 14.90 10.73
CA ASN A 66 -9.79 14.44 10.50
C ASN A 66 -8.89 15.56 9.94
N PRO A 67 -8.69 16.65 10.72
CA PRO A 67 -7.92 17.81 10.28
C PRO A 67 -6.42 17.53 10.26
N SER A 68 -5.96 16.50 10.98
CA SER A 68 -4.54 16.16 11.11
C SER A 68 -4.01 15.37 9.92
N THR A 69 -2.85 15.76 9.39
CA THR A 69 -2.13 15.03 8.34
C THR A 69 -1.79 13.60 8.76
N GLY A 70 -1.32 13.42 10.00
CA GLY A 70 -0.96 12.09 10.51
C GLY A 70 -2.17 11.15 10.63
N GLY A 71 -3.32 11.67 11.10
CA GLY A 71 -4.57 10.92 11.15
C GLY A 71 -5.03 10.48 9.77
N ARG A 72 -5.01 11.38 8.79
CA ARG A 72 -5.37 11.06 7.40
C ARG A 72 -4.44 10.02 6.77
N LEU A 73 -3.12 10.13 6.98
CA LEU A 73 -2.17 9.14 6.49
C LEU A 73 -2.39 7.76 7.12
N ARG A 74 -2.68 7.70 8.43
CA ARG A 74 -3.03 6.44 9.10
C ARG A 74 -4.31 5.83 8.53
N SER A 75 -5.36 6.64 8.34
CA SER A 75 -6.61 6.19 7.73
C SER A 75 -6.38 5.67 6.31
N ALA A 76 -5.61 6.39 5.49
CA ALA A 76 -5.28 5.98 4.13
C ALA A 76 -4.47 4.66 4.13
N ALA A 77 -3.48 4.52 5.02
CA ALA A 77 -2.69 3.30 5.14
C ALA A 77 -3.54 2.09 5.54
N ASN A 78 -4.48 2.26 6.47
CA ASN A 78 -5.41 1.21 6.87
C ASN A 78 -6.29 0.76 5.68
N GLN A 79 -6.78 1.70 4.88
CA GLN A 79 -7.56 1.39 3.68
C GLN A 79 -6.72 0.65 2.64
N VAL A 80 -5.49 1.09 2.37
CA VAL A 80 -4.58 0.36 1.47
C VAL A 80 -4.33 -1.06 1.94
N GLY A 81 -4.10 -1.26 3.25
CA GLY A 81 -3.92 -2.60 3.81
C GLY A 81 -5.14 -3.50 3.58
N ALA A 82 -6.34 -2.96 3.74
CA ALA A 82 -7.59 -3.69 3.45
C ALA A 82 -7.73 -4.03 1.97
N ASP A 83 -7.36 -3.12 1.05
CA ASP A 83 -7.41 -3.38 -0.40
C ASP A 83 -6.41 -4.46 -0.81
N ILE A 84 -5.19 -4.43 -0.27
CA ILE A 84 -4.18 -5.45 -0.52
C ILE A 84 -4.66 -6.81 0.00
N ALA A 85 -5.25 -6.86 1.20
CA ALA A 85 -5.80 -8.09 1.75
C ALA A 85 -6.94 -8.64 0.88
N ALA A 86 -7.86 -7.78 0.42
CA ALA A 86 -8.94 -8.16 -0.47
C ALA A 86 -8.42 -8.68 -1.82
N TYR A 87 -7.39 -8.02 -2.38
CA TYR A 87 -6.71 -8.45 -3.59
C TYR A 87 -6.11 -9.85 -3.46
N LEU A 88 -5.34 -10.08 -2.40
CA LEU A 88 -4.72 -11.38 -2.13
C LEU A 88 -5.77 -12.48 -1.92
N ALA A 89 -6.85 -12.18 -1.19
CA ALA A 89 -7.93 -13.14 -0.98
C ALA A 89 -8.65 -13.51 -2.28
N ALA A 90 -8.85 -12.55 -3.18
CA ALA A 90 -9.42 -12.83 -4.51
C ALA A 90 -8.47 -13.68 -5.37
N ARG A 91 -7.16 -13.47 -5.25
CA ARG A 91 -6.13 -14.20 -6.00
C ARG A 91 -5.97 -15.66 -5.55
N VAL A 92 -6.24 -15.97 -4.28
CA VAL A 92 -6.16 -17.37 -3.75
C VAL A 92 -7.42 -18.18 -4.09
N LYS A 93 -8.57 -17.52 -4.30
CA LYS A 93 -9.83 -18.19 -4.60
C LYS A 93 -10.00 -18.60 -6.07
N ASN A 94 -9.21 -18.00 -6.97
CA ASN A 94 -9.18 -18.30 -8.40
C ASN A 94 -7.99 -19.20 -8.73
#